data_AF-A0A535NF44-F1
#
_entry.id   AF-A0A535NF44-F1
#
_cell.length_a   1.000
_cell.length_b   1.000
_cell.length_c   1.000
_cell.angle_alpha   90.00
_cell.angle_beta   90.00
_cell.angle_gamma   90.00
#
_symmetry.space_group_name_H-M   'P 1'
#
loop_
_entity.id
_entity.type
_entity.pdbx_description
1 polymer ?
#
loop_
_entity_poly.entity_id
_entity_poly.type
_entity_poly.pdbx_seq_one_letter_code
_entity_poly.pdbx_strand_id
1 'polypeptide(L)'
;MRRWIALAALLVVTACTQSSAAATGVADVAVQSGDLPKGVQKCSASGDIDSFLNAVKSKDPSTYTSTKSEWDKAKSHGATAAEVVFYTDSKAHCDSITNSGNGDLASATYPIVINFVIKFK
;
A
#
# COMPACT_ATOMS: atom_id res chain seq x y z
N MET A 1 -11.36 -17.27 61.94
CA MET A 1 -9.92 -17.08 61.62
C MET A 1 -9.70 -17.33 60.13
N ARG A 2 -8.85 -16.52 59.47
CA ARG A 2 -8.59 -16.41 58.00
C ARG A 2 -9.75 -15.78 57.23
N ARG A 3 -9.85 -14.46 56.99
CA ARG A 3 -8.93 -13.48 56.35
C ARG A 3 -8.33 -13.98 55.03
N TRP A 4 -8.37 -13.10 54.02
CA TRP A 4 -7.73 -13.16 52.69
C TRP A 4 -8.48 -14.12 51.73
N ILE A 5 -9.22 -13.66 50.72
CA ILE A 5 -8.71 -12.99 49.51
C ILE A 5 -9.83 -12.11 48.94
N ALA A 6 -9.69 -10.79 49.07
CA ALA A 6 -10.46 -9.80 48.34
C ALA A 6 -9.48 -9.03 47.46
N LEU A 7 -9.08 -9.60 46.31
CA LEU A 7 -8.19 -8.95 45.34
C LEU A 7 -8.17 -9.76 44.04
N ALA A 8 -9.25 -9.69 43.25
CA ALA A 8 -9.26 -10.23 41.89
C ALA A 8 -10.38 -9.59 41.05
N ALA A 9 -10.37 -8.27 40.90
CA ALA A 9 -11.29 -7.59 39.99
C ALA A 9 -10.73 -6.23 39.55
N LEU A 10 -9.56 -6.20 38.91
CA LEU A 10 -9.02 -4.96 38.34
C LEU A 10 -7.98 -5.23 37.24
N LEU A 11 -8.35 -5.99 36.21
CA LEU A 11 -7.49 -6.22 35.04
C LEU A 11 -8.31 -6.40 33.75
N VAL A 12 -9.17 -5.44 33.38
CA VAL A 12 -9.78 -5.46 32.03
C VAL A 12 -10.04 -4.04 31.48
N VAL A 13 -9.02 -3.17 31.39
CA VAL A 13 -9.11 -2.00 30.48
C VAL A 13 -7.70 -1.55 30.01
N THR A 14 -6.98 -2.36 29.25
CA THR A 14 -5.78 -1.86 28.52
C THR A 14 -5.70 -2.30 27.06
N ALA A 15 -6.65 -3.11 26.58
CA ALA A 15 -6.64 -3.60 25.21
C ALA A 15 -7.50 -2.73 24.28
N CYS A 16 -7.20 -1.43 24.17
CA CYS A 16 -7.57 -0.58 23.02
C CYS A 16 -6.95 0.83 23.13
N THR A 17 -5.72 0.96 23.60
CA THR A 17 -4.90 2.15 23.32
C THR A 17 -3.75 1.72 22.43
N GLN A 18 -4.09 1.18 21.26
CA GLN A 18 -3.14 1.18 20.15
C GLN A 18 -3.07 2.64 19.72
N SER A 19 -2.13 3.36 20.32
CA SER A 19 -1.79 4.72 19.92
C SER A 19 -1.35 4.61 18.47
N SER A 20 -2.27 4.90 17.53
CA SER A 20 -1.92 5.00 16.12
C SER A 20 -0.85 6.08 16.05
N ALA A 21 0.39 5.67 15.80
CA ALA A 21 1.44 6.62 15.46
C ALA A 21 0.88 7.47 14.32
N ALA A 22 0.90 8.79 14.47
CA ALA A 22 0.40 9.67 13.44
C ALA A 22 1.14 9.33 12.14
N ALA A 23 0.40 8.96 11.09
CA ALA A 23 0.99 8.71 9.79
C ALA A 23 1.69 9.99 9.33
N THR A 24 3.01 9.90 9.14
CA THR A 24 3.86 11.06 8.84
C THR A 24 4.00 11.28 7.33
N GLY A 25 3.83 10.22 6.53
CA GLY A 25 3.91 10.26 5.07
C GLY A 25 2.88 9.38 4.36
N VAL A 26 2.79 9.53 3.04
CA VAL A 26 1.90 8.73 2.18
C VAL A 26 2.18 7.23 2.29
N ALA A 27 3.44 6.85 2.52
CA ALA A 27 3.86 5.46 2.72
C ALA A 27 3.31 4.84 4.01
N ASP A 28 3.07 5.65 5.06
CA ASP A 28 2.51 5.17 6.33
C ASP A 28 1.01 4.88 6.24
N VAL A 29 0.32 5.53 5.30
CA VAL A 29 -1.12 5.36 5.04
C VAL A 29 -1.39 4.33 3.93
N ALA A 30 -0.38 4.05 3.11
CA ALA A 30 -0.47 3.00 2.11
C ALA A 30 -0.72 1.64 2.76
N VAL A 31 -1.35 0.74 2.02
CA VAL A 31 -1.57 -0.65 2.46
C VAL A 31 -0.23 -1.26 2.87
N GLN A 32 -0.18 -1.76 4.10
CA GLN A 32 0.98 -2.43 4.67
C GLN A 32 0.84 -3.95 4.52
N SER A 33 1.96 -4.66 4.59
CA SER A 33 1.95 -6.13 4.51
C SER A 33 1.10 -6.78 5.62
N GLY A 34 0.96 -6.10 6.77
CA GLY A 34 0.13 -6.57 7.89
C GLY A 34 -1.38 -6.46 7.65
N ASP A 35 -1.80 -5.65 6.67
CA ASP A 35 -3.22 -5.46 6.32
C ASP A 35 -3.73 -6.56 5.38
N LEU A 36 -2.83 -7.42 4.89
CA LEU A 36 -3.08 -8.36 3.83
C LEU A 36 -3.06 -9.81 4.32
N PRO A 37 -3.81 -10.71 3.66
CA PRO A 37 -3.73 -12.13 3.94
C PRO A 37 -2.30 -12.65 3.69
N LYS A 38 -1.95 -13.76 4.35
CA LYS A 38 -0.68 -14.44 4.07
C LYS A 38 -0.61 -14.88 2.61
N GLY A 39 0.60 -14.97 2.08
CA GLY A 39 0.85 -15.48 0.72
C GLY A 39 0.97 -14.41 -0.35
N VAL A 40 0.88 -13.12 -0.02
CA VAL A 40 1.25 -12.01 -0.90
C VAL A 40 2.53 -11.31 -0.42
N GLN A 41 3.25 -10.70 -1.34
CA GLN A 41 4.49 -9.98 -1.13
C GLN A 41 4.46 -8.63 -1.85
N LYS A 42 5.13 -7.62 -1.27
CA LYS A 42 5.25 -6.29 -1.88
C LYS A 42 6.13 -6.38 -3.13
N CYS A 43 5.65 -5.84 -4.25
CA CYS A 43 6.41 -5.81 -5.49
C CYS A 43 7.47 -4.71 -5.48
N SER A 44 8.58 -4.95 -6.17
CA SER A 44 9.70 -4.00 -6.28
C SER A 44 9.36 -2.70 -7.00
N ALA A 45 8.29 -2.67 -7.77
CA ALA A 45 7.77 -1.45 -8.41
C ALA A 45 6.97 -0.55 -7.47
N SER A 46 6.72 -1.00 -6.24
CA SER A 46 6.10 -0.19 -5.21
C SER A 46 7.06 0.88 -4.71
N GLY A 47 6.53 2.05 -4.34
CA GLY A 47 7.28 3.17 -3.81
C GLY A 47 6.58 4.48 -4.12
N ASP A 48 7.32 5.59 -4.07
CA ASP A 48 6.80 6.87 -4.49
C ASP A 48 6.41 6.85 -5.98
N ILE A 49 5.49 7.73 -6.36
CA ILE A 49 4.96 7.79 -7.73
C ILE A 49 6.03 8.03 -8.79
N ASP A 50 7.09 8.77 -8.49
CA ASP A 50 8.15 9.05 -9.48
C ASP A 50 9.03 7.80 -9.69
N SER A 51 9.32 7.05 -8.63
CA SER A 51 9.95 5.73 -8.69
C SER A 51 9.11 4.73 -9.50
N PHE A 52 7.79 4.68 -9.26
CA PHE A 52 6.88 3.85 -10.06
C PHE A 52 6.90 4.24 -11.55
N LEU A 53 6.74 5.54 -11.85
CA LEU A 53 6.77 6.05 -13.22
C LEU A 53 8.08 5.69 -13.93
N ASN A 54 9.22 5.80 -13.24
CA ASN A 54 10.51 5.38 -13.79
C ASN A 54 10.57 3.87 -14.06
N ALA A 55 9.98 3.04 -13.20
CA ALA A 55 9.95 1.59 -13.36
C ALA A 55 9.12 1.14 -14.57
N VAL A 56 8.01 1.83 -14.87
CA VAL A 56 7.11 1.48 -15.98
C VAL A 56 7.47 2.18 -17.30
N LYS A 57 8.23 3.28 -17.28
CA LYS A 57 8.51 4.13 -18.46
C LYS A 57 8.90 3.38 -19.73
N SER A 58 9.79 2.38 -19.63
CA SER A 58 10.25 1.59 -20.78
C SER A 58 9.52 0.26 -20.95
N LYS A 59 8.91 -0.29 -19.89
CA LYS A 59 8.28 -1.62 -19.87
C LYS A 59 6.79 -1.56 -20.23
N ASP A 60 6.14 -0.46 -19.89
CA ASP A 60 4.76 -0.16 -20.20
C ASP A 60 4.56 1.35 -20.44
N PRO A 61 4.85 1.82 -21.67
CA PRO A 61 4.71 3.23 -22.03
C PRO A 61 3.27 3.76 -21.92
N SER A 62 2.27 2.90 -22.04
CA SER A 62 0.85 3.28 -21.92
C SER A 62 0.51 3.61 -20.47
N THR A 63 0.86 2.71 -19.54
CA THR A 63 0.70 2.94 -18.10
C THR A 63 1.52 4.14 -17.63
N TYR A 64 2.75 4.30 -18.13
CA TYR A 64 3.55 5.50 -17.85
C TYR A 64 2.82 6.78 -18.28
N THR A 65 2.34 6.85 -19.52
CA THR A 65 1.74 8.06 -20.09
C THR A 65 0.46 8.43 -19.35
N SER A 66 -0.43 7.47 -19.15
CA SER A 66 -1.71 7.68 -18.46
C SER A 66 -1.50 8.06 -16.99
N THR A 67 -0.69 7.29 -16.25
CA THR A 67 -0.42 7.57 -14.83
C THR A 67 0.29 8.90 -14.65
N LYS A 68 1.26 9.23 -15.52
CA LYS A 68 1.95 10.52 -15.47
C LYS A 68 0.99 11.69 -15.73
N SER A 69 0.07 11.55 -16.68
CA SER A 69 -0.96 12.56 -16.96
C SER A 69 -1.86 12.79 -15.74
N GLU A 70 -2.34 11.72 -15.10
CA GLU A 70 -3.15 11.82 -13.87
C GLU A 70 -2.34 12.43 -12.71
N TRP A 71 -1.07 12.07 -12.56
CA TRP A 71 -0.20 12.64 -11.54
C TRP A 71 0.05 14.15 -11.77
N ASP A 72 0.30 14.55 -13.00
CA ASP A 72 0.49 15.97 -13.35
C ASP A 72 -0.79 16.78 -13.09
N LYS A 73 -1.96 16.22 -13.37
CA LYS A 73 -3.27 16.80 -13.04
C LYS A 73 -3.52 16.84 -11.53
N ALA A 74 -3.16 15.80 -10.79
CA ALA A 74 -3.28 15.81 -9.34
C ALA A 74 -2.41 16.92 -8.73
N LYS A 75 -1.17 17.10 -9.22
CA LYS A 75 -0.28 18.19 -8.80
C LYS A 75 -0.86 19.57 -9.11
N SER A 76 -1.49 19.76 -10.28
CA SER A 76 -2.14 21.05 -10.60
C SER A 76 -3.32 21.36 -9.65
N HIS A 77 -3.87 20.34 -8.99
CA HIS A 77 -4.90 20.47 -7.95
C HIS A 77 -4.35 20.39 -6.51
N GLY A 78 -3.03 20.53 -6.32
CA GLY A 78 -2.41 20.64 -5.01
C GLY A 78 -1.91 19.34 -4.39
N ALA A 79 -1.82 18.24 -5.15
CA ALA A 79 -1.11 17.05 -4.70
C ALA A 79 0.39 17.34 -4.48
N THR A 80 0.97 16.75 -3.45
CA THR A 80 2.35 17.02 -2.98
C THR A 80 3.21 15.77 -2.82
N ALA A 81 2.59 14.61 -2.62
CA ALA A 81 3.26 13.32 -2.57
C ALA A 81 2.28 12.22 -2.98
N ALA A 82 2.80 11.12 -3.50
CA ALA A 82 2.02 9.92 -3.72
C ALA A 82 2.87 8.66 -3.55
N GLU A 83 2.25 7.61 -3.02
CA GLU A 83 2.79 6.26 -2.88
C GLU A 83 1.95 5.31 -3.72
N VAL A 84 2.61 4.41 -4.43
CA VAL A 84 1.99 3.30 -5.16
C VAL A 84 2.51 2.00 -4.56
N VAL A 85 1.62 1.14 -4.10
CA VAL A 85 1.99 -0.19 -3.62
C VAL A 85 1.24 -1.28 -4.37
N PHE A 86 1.99 -2.32 -4.72
CA PHE A 86 1.50 -3.52 -5.34
C PHE A 86 1.85 -4.72 -4.46
N TYR A 87 0.87 -5.60 -4.26
CA TYR A 87 1.09 -6.89 -3.63
C TYR A 87 0.51 -8.00 -4.49
N THR A 88 1.25 -9.10 -4.61
CA THR A 88 0.81 -10.32 -5.29
C THR A 88 1.57 -11.53 -4.74
N ASP A 89 1.24 -12.74 -5.15
CA ASP A 89 1.76 -13.98 -4.59
C ASP A 89 3.16 -14.37 -5.09
N SER A 90 3.65 -13.82 -6.21
CA SER A 90 4.94 -14.20 -6.79
C SER A 90 5.73 -13.05 -7.42
N LYS A 91 7.05 -13.23 -7.55
CA LYS A 91 7.90 -12.28 -8.29
C LYS A 91 7.50 -12.20 -9.78
N ALA A 92 7.11 -13.32 -10.39
CA ALA A 92 6.69 -13.34 -11.78
C ALA A 92 5.43 -12.48 -12.00
N HIS A 93 4.47 -12.57 -11.08
CA HIS A 93 3.28 -11.71 -11.10
C HIS A 93 3.61 -10.24 -10.75
N CYS A 94 4.63 -9.98 -9.91
CA CYS A 94 5.11 -8.60 -9.71
C CYS A 94 5.72 -8.01 -10.99
N ASP A 95 6.55 -8.79 -11.68
CA ASP A 95 7.17 -8.37 -12.93
C ASP A 95 6.08 -8.15 -14.00
N SER A 96 4.99 -8.92 -13.93
CA SER A 96 3.89 -8.84 -14.88
C SER A 96 3.11 -7.53 -14.78
N ILE A 97 2.89 -7.02 -13.56
CA ILE A 97 2.16 -5.78 -13.31
C ILE A 97 2.79 -4.55 -13.98
N THR A 98 4.12 -4.53 -14.13
CA THR A 98 4.85 -3.39 -14.71
C THR A 98 5.18 -3.55 -16.19
N ASN A 99 4.60 -4.54 -16.87
CA ASN A 99 4.97 -4.89 -18.23
C ASN A 99 3.74 -4.92 -19.13
N SER A 100 3.81 -4.17 -20.22
CA SER A 100 2.77 -4.09 -21.26
C SER A 100 2.40 -5.43 -21.92
N GLY A 101 3.25 -6.45 -21.79
CA GLY A 101 2.97 -7.80 -22.27
C GLY A 101 1.89 -8.54 -21.47
N ASN A 102 1.52 -8.03 -20.30
CA ASN A 102 0.38 -8.55 -19.55
C ASN A 102 -0.82 -7.70 -19.94
N GLY A 103 -1.81 -8.34 -20.54
CA GLY A 103 -3.10 -7.72 -20.78
C GLY A 103 -3.69 -7.12 -19.51
N ASP A 104 -4.74 -6.34 -19.70
CA ASP A 104 -5.55 -5.68 -18.67
C ASP A 104 -5.44 -6.36 -17.30
N LEU A 105 -4.93 -5.64 -16.28
CA LEU A 105 -4.80 -6.16 -14.91
C LEU A 105 -6.15 -6.68 -14.37
N ALA A 106 -7.27 -6.21 -14.92
CA ALA A 106 -8.60 -6.73 -14.61
C ALA A 106 -8.81 -8.20 -15.03
N SER A 107 -7.94 -8.75 -15.89
CA SER A 107 -7.96 -10.15 -16.32
C SER A 107 -7.05 -11.06 -15.48
N ALA A 108 -6.35 -10.52 -14.47
CA ALA A 108 -5.46 -11.31 -13.63
C ALA A 108 -6.22 -12.45 -12.92
N THR A 109 -5.71 -13.68 -13.03
CA THR A 109 -6.25 -14.88 -12.37
C THR A 109 -5.53 -15.21 -11.06
N TYR A 110 -4.67 -14.31 -10.60
CA TYR A 110 -3.88 -14.39 -9.37
C TYR A 110 -4.22 -13.23 -8.44
N PRO A 111 -3.93 -13.34 -7.12
CA PRO A 111 -4.19 -12.27 -6.17
C PRO A 111 -3.37 -11.02 -6.54
N ILE A 112 -4.05 -9.89 -6.66
CA ILE A 112 -3.43 -8.59 -6.85
C ILE A 112 -4.08 -7.56 -5.93
N VAL A 113 -3.25 -6.79 -5.25
CA VAL A 113 -3.67 -5.59 -4.51
C VAL A 113 -2.90 -4.43 -5.08
N ILE A 114 -3.65 -3.37 -5.43
CA ILE A 114 -3.11 -2.12 -5.94
C ILE A 114 -3.63 -1.01 -5.04
N ASN A 115 -2.75 -0.22 -4.47
CA ASN A 115 -3.13 0.94 -3.67
C ASN A 115 -2.32 2.16 -4.07
N PHE A 116 -3.03 3.23 -4.41
CA PHE A 116 -2.49 4.56 -4.65
C PHE A 116 -2.91 5.45 -3.49
N VAL A 117 -1.94 6.08 -2.84
CA VAL A 117 -2.17 7.10 -1.82
C VAL A 117 -1.66 8.41 -2.36
N ILE A 118 -2.48 9.46 -2.32
CA ILE A 118 -2.11 10.79 -2.78
C ILE A 118 -2.38 11.77 -1.65
N LYS A 119 -1.36 12.57 -1.30
CA LYS A 119 -1.47 13.65 -0.31
C LYS A 119 -1.67 14.99 -1.00
N PHE A 120 -2.74 15.68 -0.64
CA PHE A 120 -3.00 17.07 -1.03
C PHE A 120 -2.62 18.04 0.11
N LYS A 121 -2.47 19.33 -0.22
CA LYS A 121 -2.24 20.40 0.76
C LYS A 121 -3.46 20.68 1.63
#